data_AF-A0A7Y1XCQ7-F1
#
_entry.id   AF-A0A7Y1XCQ7-F1
#
_cell.length_a   1.000
_cell.length_b   1.000
_cell.length_c   1.000
_cell.angle_alpha   90.00
_cell.angle_beta   90.00
_cell.angle_gamma   90.00
#
_symmetry.space_group_name_H-M   'P 1'
#
loop_
_entity.id
_entity.type
_entity.pdbx_description
1 polymer ?
#
loop_
_entity_poly.entity_id
_entity_poly.type
_entity_poly.pdbx_seq_one_letter_code
_entity_poly.pdbx_strand_id
1 'polypeptide(L)' 'ILQVSWFKHTKRKYGEGRRIFKMSPVHHHFQKTGYHESKIVTRFWIVGIFLAILSIVTLKLR' A
#
# COMPACT_ATOMS: atom_id res chain seq x y z
N ILE A 1 6.37 -7.09 0.72
CA ILE A 1 6.50 -8.19 1.71
C ILE A 1 5.14 -8.81 2.05
N LEU A 2 4.16 -8.04 2.55
CA LEU A 2 2.83 -8.54 2.94
C LEU A 2 2.15 -9.44 1.88
N GLN A 3 2.03 -8.97 0.64
CA GLN A 3 1.43 -9.73 -0.47
C GLN A 3 2.10 -11.08 -0.69
N VAL A 4 3.44 -11.11 -0.74
CA VAL A 4 4.21 -12.34 -1.00
C VAL A 4 4.10 -13.30 0.17
N SER A 5 4.17 -12.79 1.41
CA SER A 5 4.00 -13.60 2.62
C SER A 5 2.62 -14.27 2.64
N TRP A 6 1.55 -13.51 2.36
CA TRP A 6 0.19 -14.02 2.32
C TRP A 6 -0.02 -15.07 1.23
N PHE A 7 0.50 -14.81 0.03
CA PHE A 7 0.41 -15.77 -1.08
C PHE A 7 1.10 -17.09 -0.75
N LYS A 8 2.31 -17.04 -0.14
CA LYS A 8 3.04 -18.24 0.29
C LYS A 8 2.30 -18.97 1.42
N HIS A 9 1.82 -18.25 2.42
CA HIS A 9 1.10 -18.83 3.55
C HIS A 9 -0.17 -19.57 3.11
N THR A 10 -0.99 -18.91 2.28
CA THR A 10 -2.25 -19.49 1.78
C THR A 10 -2.01 -20.66 0.85
N LYS A 11 -1.00 -20.58 -0.02
CA LYS A 11 -0.60 -21.70 -0.88
C LYS A 11 -0.16 -22.92 -0.07
N ARG A 12 0.58 -22.72 1.03
CA ARG A 12 1.02 -23.81 1.92
C ARG A 12 -0.14 -24.41 2.72
N LYS A 13 -1.09 -23.59 3.18
CA LYS A 13 -2.18 -24.01 4.07
C LYS A 13 -3.38 -24.62 3.32
N TYR A 14 -3.69 -24.09 2.14
CA TYR A 14 -4.93 -24.43 1.41
C TYR A 14 -4.68 -24.97 -0.01
N GLY A 15 -3.41 -25.18 -0.40
CA GLY A 15 -3.04 -25.61 -1.77
C GLY A 15 -3.09 -24.50 -2.82
N GLU A 16 -3.85 -23.43 -2.57
CA GLU A 16 -4.05 -22.32 -3.49
C GLU A 16 -3.50 -20.99 -2.93
N GLY A 17 -2.79 -20.25 -3.78
CA GLY A 17 -2.24 -18.94 -3.41
C GLY A 17 -3.28 -17.84 -3.55
N ARG A 18 -3.65 -17.21 -2.45
CA ARG A 18 -4.58 -16.07 -2.42
C ARG A 18 -3.80 -14.76 -2.37
N ARG A 19 -4.33 -13.70 -3.00
CA ARG A 19 -3.71 -12.37 -3.05
C ARG A 19 -4.57 -11.38 -2.25
N ILE A 20 -3.91 -10.48 -1.51
CA ILE A 20 -4.58 -9.38 -0.80
C ILE A 20 -4.86 -8.23 -1.76
N PHE A 21 -3.87 -7.88 -2.59
CA PHE A 21 -3.99 -6.84 -3.60
C PHE A 21 -4.15 -7.44 -5.00
N LYS A 22 -4.99 -6.82 -5.86
CA LYS A 22 -5.06 -7.13 -7.29
C LYS A 22 -3.69 -7.11 -8.00
N MET A 23 -2.79 -6.21 -7.56
CA MET A 23 -1.39 -6.12 -7.96
C MET A 23 -0.59 -5.42 -6.85
N SER A 24 0.67 -5.77 -6.69
CA SER A 24 1.59 -5.11 -5.74
C SER A 24 2.73 -4.45 -6.52
N PRO A 25 3.24 -3.27 -6.09
CA PRO A 25 2.87 -2.52 -4.89
C PRO A 25 1.48 -1.87 -4.95
N VAL A 26 1.05 -1.25 -3.85
CA VAL A 26 -0.34 -0.78 -3.67
C VAL A 26 -0.79 0.27 -4.70
N HIS A 27 0.11 1.06 -5.29
CA HIS A 27 -0.28 2.02 -6.35
C HIS A 27 -0.79 1.32 -7.61
N HIS A 28 -0.18 0.18 -7.99
CA HIS A 28 -0.67 -0.64 -9.11
C HIS A 28 -2.03 -1.30 -8.81
N HIS A 29 -2.34 -1.57 -7.53
CA HIS A 29 -3.67 -2.02 -7.15
C HIS A 29 -4.75 -0.99 -7.52
N PHE A 30 -4.48 0.29 -7.29
CA PHE A 30 -5.38 1.39 -7.65
C PHE A 30 -5.44 1.59 -9.17
N GLN A 31 -4.30 1.53 -9.88
CA GLN A 31 -4.28 1.57 -11.35
C GLN A 31 -5.15 0.45 -11.95
N LYS A 32 -5.00 -0.78 -11.45
CA LYS A 32 -5.80 -1.94 -11.88
C LYS A 32 -7.27 -1.87 -11.49
N THR A 33 -7.66 -0.90 -10.65
CA THR A 33 -9.06 -0.62 -10.30
C THR A 33 -9.65 0.54 -11.13
N GLY A 34 -8.88 1.09 -12.08
CA GLY A 34 -9.35 2.11 -13.04
C GLY A 34 -8.98 3.54 -12.66
N TYR A 35 -8.13 3.76 -11.66
CA TYR A 35 -7.67 5.11 -11.32
C TYR A 35 -6.57 5.57 -12.29
N HIS A 36 -6.68 6.80 -12.78
CA HIS A 36 -5.60 7.47 -13.49
C HIS A 36 -4.37 7.64 -12.59
N GLU A 37 -3.20 7.40 -13.17
CA GLU A 37 -1.92 7.43 -12.47
C GLU A 37 -1.67 8.77 -11.76
N SER A 38 -1.93 9.90 -12.44
CA SER A 38 -1.79 11.24 -11.85
C SER A 38 -2.61 11.40 -10.56
N LYS A 39 -3.86 10.93 -10.56
CA LYS A 39 -4.75 10.97 -9.38
C LYS A 39 -4.21 10.13 -8.22
N ILE A 40 -3.56 9.00 -8.51
CA ILE A 40 -2.95 8.14 -7.49
C ILE A 40 -1.72 8.84 -6.90
N VAL A 41 -0.83 9.37 -7.74
CA VAL A 41 0.39 10.06 -7.31
C VAL A 41 0.05 11.24 -6.40
N THR A 42 -0.88 12.11 -6.81
CA THR A 42 -1.31 13.25 -6.00
C THR A 42 -1.86 12.84 -4.63
N ARG A 43 -2.65 11.77 -4.55
CA ARG A 43 -3.19 11.26 -3.27
C ARG A 43 -2.08 10.73 -2.35
N PHE A 44 -1.08 10.05 -2.90
CA PHE A 44 0.06 9.56 -2.14
C PHE A 44 0.90 10.72 -1.59
N TRP A 45 1.07 11.79 -2.36
CA TRP A 45 1.75 13.01 -1.89
C TRP A 45 1.00 13.69 -0.75
N ILE A 46 -0.32 13.82 -0.85
CA ILE A 46 -1.14 14.40 0.23
C ILE A 46 -0.92 13.64 1.54
N VAL A 47 -1.04 12.31 1.51
CA VAL A 47 -0.79 11.46 2.70
C VAL A 47 0.65 11.61 3.19
N GLY A 48 1.64 11.67 2.29
CA GLY A 48 3.04 11.87 2.64
C GLY A 48 3.30 13.19 3.37
N ILE A 49 2.70 14.29 2.91
CA ILE A 49 2.80 15.60 3.56
C ILE A 49 2.19 15.56 4.96
N PHE A 50 1.00 14.95 5.13
CA PHE A 50 0.38 14.80 6.45
C PHE A 50 1.27 14.01 7.42
N LEU A 51 1.85 12.90 6.97
CA LEU A 51 2.77 12.11 7.78
C LEU A 51 4.08 12.85 8.11
N ALA A 52 4.59 13.67 7.19
CA ALA A 52 5.76 14.52 7.43
C ALA A 52 5.48 15.58 8.51
N ILE A 53 4.32 16.25 8.44
CA ILE A 53 3.88 17.20 9.47
C ILE A 53 3.74 16.50 10.82
N LEU A 54 3.07 15.33 10.85
CA LEU A 54 2.90 14.54 12.08
C LEU A 54 4.24 14.16 12.70
N SER A 55 5.22 13.76 11.89
CA SER A 55 6.59 13.46 12.34
C SER A 55 7.25 14.67 13.00
N ILE A 56 7.18 15.85 12.37
CA ILE A 56 7.74 17.10 12.92
C ILE A 56 7.06 17.49 14.23
N VAL A 57 5.73 17.42 14.29
CA VAL A 57 4.95 17.72 15.51
C VAL A 57 5.34 16.78 16.64
N THR A 58 5.46 15.48 16.36
CA THR A 58 5.83 14.46 17.37
C THR A 58 7.24 14.72 17.93
N LEU A 59 8.19 15.14 17.09
CA LEU A 59 9.56 15.47 17.52
C LEU A 59 9.63 16.72 18.43
N LYS A 60 8.73 17.69 18.26
CA LYS A 60 8.65 18.89 19.12
C LYS A 60 7.96 18.65 20.46
N LEU A 61 7.22 17.56 20.60
CA LEU A 61 6.53 17.17 21.84
C LEU A 61 7.43 16.40 22.83
N ARG A 62 8.71 16.24 22.50
CA ARG A 62 9.76 15.73 23.39
C ARG A 62 10.65 16.88 23.84
#